data_AF-A0AAV2RVD9-F1
#
_entry.id   AF-A0AAV2RVD9-F1
#
_cell.length_a   1.000
_cell.length_b   1.000
_cell.length_c   1.000
_cell.angle_alpha   90.00
_cell.angle_beta   90.00
_cell.angle_gamma   90.00
#
_symmetry.space_group_name_H-M   'P 1'
#
loop_
_entity.id
_entity.type
_entity.pdbx_description
1 polymer ?
#
loop_
_entity_poly.entity_id
_entity_poly.type
_entity_poly.pdbx_seq_one_letter_code
_entity_poly.pdbx_strand_id
1 'polypeptide(L)'
;MGYQSATKIPWTWYSTIYFLCIVSHSCYVKASNEDIKDALQEFRTFIGEKLDGFESRMNSFNDTLAMVDTRFSNIDNTFSRIDNKVSIMQDMVDKRFSNIDNTFNDTLTMVDKRFSNIDNTFSRIDNKVSIMQAKLDELNSTVVNISTDLVKGHIYMRENITEELNTLSNHVESLIIDDLNSNIVNITEKLAKDHTTTKKCITMQEKLFTEFRDMEDYMADGLINVTTAVKSSIIKELNTNIINISTQIEDLEEHMNASDTNLLNYIKLNNKAINSSQYQWHILDTDRFVRIPQGMNWNDARALCRGFGLDLYKPKNAVAVAKYLEDNFSDNYYWLGARGNGTNQAWVSGGVVSRSDPWYGGSYTNVVTNYCLALFTHGGYPAAGTVLFADSCTRSSINYVLCG
;
A
#
# COMPACT_ATOMS: atom_id res chain seq x y z
N MET A 1 8.59 98.96 126.22
CA MET A 1 7.92 99.78 125.18
C MET A 1 6.96 98.88 124.42
N GLY A 2 5.71 99.31 124.24
CA GLY A 2 4.76 98.73 123.28
C GLY A 2 3.73 97.71 123.82
N TYR A 3 2.54 98.22 124.15
CA TYR A 3 1.24 97.56 124.40
C TYR A 3 0.85 96.56 123.25
N GLN A 4 -0.05 95.56 123.31
CA GLN A 4 -1.19 95.27 124.18
C GLN A 4 -1.82 93.88 123.90
N SER A 5 -2.58 93.41 124.91
CA SER A 5 -3.82 92.60 124.90
C SER A 5 -3.93 91.27 124.14
N ALA A 6 -4.08 90.21 124.94
CA ALA A 6 -4.79 88.99 124.55
C ALA A 6 -6.31 89.25 124.47
N THR A 7 -6.91 89.01 123.30
CA THR A 7 -8.35 89.09 123.08
C THR A 7 -8.99 87.71 123.20
N LYS A 8 -9.92 87.56 124.16
CA LYS A 8 -10.85 86.42 124.23
C LYS A 8 -11.79 86.51 123.04
N ILE A 9 -11.70 85.56 122.12
CA ILE A 9 -12.59 85.44 120.96
C ILE A 9 -14.02 85.11 121.47
N PRO A 10 -15.05 85.89 121.13
CA PRO A 10 -16.43 85.64 121.56
C PRO A 10 -17.00 84.33 121.00
N TRP A 11 -17.87 83.65 121.75
CA TRP A 11 -18.61 82.45 121.29
C TRP A 11 -19.35 82.66 119.95
N THR A 12 -19.72 83.90 119.63
CA THR A 12 -20.35 84.27 118.35
C THR A 12 -19.43 84.09 117.14
N TRP A 13 -18.11 84.22 117.31
CA TRP A 13 -17.12 83.99 116.25
C TRP A 13 -16.88 82.49 115.98
N TYR A 14 -16.96 81.64 117.01
CA TYR A 14 -16.96 80.19 116.83
C TYR A 14 -18.20 79.73 116.07
N SER A 15 -19.37 80.32 116.34
CA SER A 15 -20.62 80.03 115.63
C SER A 15 -20.56 80.44 114.15
N THR A 16 -20.04 81.62 113.83
CA THR A 16 -19.92 82.07 112.43
C THR A 16 -18.89 81.29 111.63
N ILE A 17 -17.73 80.95 112.22
CA ILE A 17 -16.73 80.09 111.57
C ILE A 17 -17.29 78.68 111.34
N TYR A 18 -17.99 78.11 112.33
CA TYR A 18 -18.62 76.79 112.19
C TYR A 18 -19.70 76.78 111.10
N PHE A 19 -20.54 77.83 111.02
CA PHE A 19 -21.56 77.97 109.98
C PHE A 19 -20.93 78.14 108.58
N LEU A 20 -19.87 78.94 108.46
CA LEU A 20 -19.12 79.11 107.20
C LEU A 20 -18.42 77.81 106.76
N CYS A 21 -17.86 77.04 107.69
CA CYS A 21 -17.28 75.72 107.42
C CYS A 21 -18.34 74.68 107.00
N ILE A 22 -19.53 74.70 107.59
CA ILE A 22 -20.63 73.81 107.18
C ILE A 22 -21.16 74.19 105.80
N VAL A 23 -21.31 75.48 105.51
CA VAL A 23 -21.79 75.95 104.20
C VAL A 23 -20.74 75.68 103.11
N SER A 24 -19.45 75.93 103.38
CA SER A 24 -18.39 75.62 102.42
C SER A 24 -18.23 74.11 102.20
N HIS A 25 -18.32 73.29 103.25
CA HIS A 25 -18.33 71.84 103.12
C HIS A 25 -19.57 71.32 102.38
N SER A 26 -20.76 71.86 102.66
CA SER A 26 -21.99 71.52 101.96
C SER A 26 -21.96 71.92 100.48
N CYS A 27 -21.41 73.09 100.14
CA CYS A 27 -21.18 73.49 98.75
C CYS A 27 -20.15 72.61 98.04
N TYR A 28 -19.05 72.27 98.71
CA TYR A 28 -18.02 71.37 98.17
C TYR A 28 -18.56 69.95 97.93
N VAL A 29 -19.32 69.41 98.90
CA VAL A 29 -19.96 68.09 98.78
C VAL A 29 -21.04 68.09 97.70
N LYS A 30 -21.81 69.18 97.53
CA LYS A 30 -22.78 69.31 96.45
C LYS A 30 -22.11 69.37 95.07
N ALA A 31 -21.10 70.22 94.91
CA ALA A 31 -20.33 70.33 93.67
C ALA A 31 -19.66 68.98 93.32
N SER A 32 -19.01 68.33 94.28
CA SER A 32 -18.42 67.00 94.10
C SER A 32 -19.44 65.92 93.74
N ASN A 33 -20.66 65.98 94.28
CA ASN A 33 -21.73 65.05 93.92
C ASN A 33 -22.30 65.31 92.52
N GLU A 34 -22.29 66.56 92.03
CA GLU A 34 -22.66 66.92 90.65
C GLU A 34 -21.59 66.42 89.67
N ASP A 35 -20.31 66.65 89.95
CA ASP A 35 -19.19 66.13 89.13
C ASP A 35 -19.23 64.60 89.00
N ILE A 36 -19.54 63.89 90.09
CA ILE A 36 -19.69 62.43 90.09
C ILE A 36 -20.90 62.00 89.24
N LYS A 37 -22.02 62.73 89.30
CA LYS A 37 -23.20 62.42 88.48
C LYS A 37 -22.92 62.62 87.00
N ASP A 38 -22.22 63.70 86.65
CA ASP A 38 -21.85 63.99 85.27
C ASP A 38 -20.88 62.93 84.73
N ALA A 39 -19.86 62.56 85.49
CA ALA A 39 -18.94 61.48 85.13
C ALA A 39 -19.66 60.13 84.97
N LEU A 40 -20.63 59.81 85.82
CA LEU A 40 -21.46 58.60 85.70
C LEU A 40 -22.38 58.65 84.48
N GLN A 41 -22.89 59.83 84.12
CA GLN A 41 -23.73 60.02 82.93
C GLN A 41 -22.90 59.89 81.65
N GLU A 42 -21.70 60.48 81.61
CA GLU A 42 -20.76 60.31 80.51
C GLU A 42 -20.34 58.85 80.33
N PHE A 43 -19.99 58.17 81.43
CA PHE A 43 -19.65 56.75 81.39
C PHE A 43 -20.83 55.90 80.88
N ARG A 44 -22.05 56.18 81.33
CA ARG A 44 -23.27 55.52 80.84
C ARG A 44 -23.43 55.71 79.33
N THR A 45 -23.28 56.94 78.85
CA THR A 45 -23.39 57.26 77.42
C THR A 45 -22.32 56.54 76.61
N PHE A 46 -21.05 56.60 77.05
CA PHE A 46 -19.94 55.90 76.40
C PHE A 46 -20.18 54.39 76.29
N ILE A 47 -20.64 53.75 77.38
CA ILE A 47 -20.98 52.33 77.37
C ILE A 47 -22.17 52.05 76.44
N GLY A 48 -23.18 52.91 76.43
CA GLY A 48 -24.30 52.82 75.49
C GLY A 48 -23.82 52.81 74.03
N GLU A 49 -23.01 53.79 73.65
CA GLU A 49 -22.46 53.88 72.29
C GLU A 49 -21.61 52.65 71.91
N LYS A 50 -20.82 52.12 72.85
CA LYS A 50 -20.03 50.90 72.61
C LYS A 50 -20.91 49.66 72.46
N LEU A 51 -21.98 49.54 73.25
CA LEU A 51 -22.94 48.45 73.14
C LEU A 51 -23.71 48.51 71.83
N ASP A 52 -24.19 49.69 71.43
CA ASP A 52 -24.87 49.90 70.14
C ASP A 52 -23.94 49.55 68.97
N GLY A 53 -22.66 49.96 69.05
CA GLY A 53 -21.64 49.61 68.07
C GLY A 53 -21.34 48.11 68.02
N PHE A 54 -21.40 47.42 69.16
CA PHE A 54 -21.25 45.97 69.21
C PHE A 54 -22.47 45.26 68.61
N GLU A 55 -23.68 45.69 68.95
CA GLU A 55 -24.92 45.14 68.41
C GLU A 55 -24.99 45.29 66.89
N SER A 56 -24.64 46.46 66.36
CA SER A 56 -24.56 46.69 64.91
C SER A 56 -23.59 45.73 64.21
N ARG A 57 -22.39 45.53 64.79
CA ARG A 57 -21.41 44.57 64.26
C ARG A 57 -21.90 43.13 64.37
N MET A 58 -22.58 42.77 65.45
CA MET A 58 -23.13 41.43 65.65
C MET A 58 -24.24 41.13 64.64
N ASN A 59 -25.12 42.10 64.37
CA ASN A 59 -26.15 41.97 63.35
C ASN A 59 -25.55 41.79 61.95
N SER A 60 -24.56 42.62 61.59
CA SER A 60 -23.83 42.47 60.33
C SER A 60 -23.10 41.12 60.20
N PHE A 61 -22.58 40.59 61.30
CA PHE A 61 -21.96 39.26 61.34
C PHE A 61 -23.00 38.15 61.10
N ASN A 62 -24.15 38.22 61.76
CA ASN A 62 -25.26 37.27 61.56
C ASN A 62 -25.77 37.29 60.12
N ASP A 63 -25.91 38.47 59.51
CA ASP A 63 -26.29 38.59 58.10
C ASP A 63 -25.28 37.92 57.17
N THR A 64 -23.98 38.09 57.46
CA THR A 64 -22.90 37.45 56.71
C THR A 64 -22.97 35.92 56.84
N LEU A 65 -23.24 35.40 58.02
CA LEU A 65 -23.41 33.95 58.22
C LEU A 65 -24.62 33.40 57.45
N ALA A 66 -25.76 34.10 57.48
CA ALA A 66 -26.94 33.69 56.72
C ALA A 66 -26.67 33.67 55.19
N MET A 67 -25.89 34.63 54.69
CA MET A 67 -25.44 34.63 53.30
C MET A 67 -24.52 33.44 52.99
N VAL A 68 -23.64 33.08 53.91
CA VAL A 68 -22.74 31.92 53.78
C VAL A 68 -23.55 30.62 53.72
N ASP A 69 -24.52 30.42 54.61
CA ASP A 69 -25.39 29.23 54.62
C ASP A 69 -26.18 29.09 53.32
N THR A 70 -26.69 30.22 52.81
CA THR A 70 -27.39 30.26 51.52
C THR A 70 -26.46 29.85 50.37
N ARG A 71 -25.20 30.31 50.38
CA ARG A 71 -24.20 29.92 49.38
C ARG A 71 -23.87 28.43 49.46
N PHE A 72 -23.67 27.88 50.66
CA PHE A 72 -23.42 26.45 50.84
C PHE A 72 -24.60 25.60 50.37
N SER A 73 -25.83 25.98 50.68
CA SER A 73 -27.03 25.30 50.17
C SER A 73 -27.10 25.28 48.63
N ASN A 74 -26.70 26.38 47.98
CA ASN A 74 -26.63 26.44 46.52
C ASN A 74 -25.50 25.57 45.95
N ILE A 75 -24.38 25.47 46.65
CA ILE A 75 -23.26 24.59 46.30
C ILE A 75 -23.70 23.13 46.38
N ASP A 76 -24.36 22.70 47.45
CA ASP A 76 -24.85 21.33 47.63
C ASP A 76 -25.86 20.92 46.53
N ASN A 77 -26.76 21.83 46.17
CA ASN A 77 -27.69 21.63 45.05
C ASN A 77 -26.94 21.48 43.71
N THR A 78 -25.86 22.23 43.53
CA THR A 78 -25.03 22.14 42.30
C THR A 78 -24.28 20.81 42.25
N PHE A 79 -23.67 20.37 43.35
CA PHE A 79 -23.01 19.08 43.45
C PHE A 79 -23.98 17.92 43.22
N SER A 80 -25.16 17.96 43.83
CA SER A 80 -26.21 16.95 43.61
C SER A 80 -26.61 16.84 42.13
N ARG A 81 -26.66 17.96 41.41
CA ARG A 81 -26.92 17.97 39.96
C ARG A 81 -25.75 17.41 39.15
N ILE A 82 -24.52 17.65 39.58
CA ILE A 82 -23.31 17.11 38.95
C ILE A 82 -23.28 15.59 39.13
N ASP A 83 -23.51 15.09 40.34
CA ASP A 83 -23.50 13.65 40.64
C ASP A 83 -24.54 12.89 39.79
N ASN A 84 -25.76 13.44 39.68
CA ASN A 84 -26.78 12.87 38.82
C ASN A 84 -26.34 12.84 37.34
N LYS A 85 -25.72 13.90 36.83
CA LYS A 85 -25.20 13.93 35.46
C LYS A 85 -24.08 12.91 35.26
N VAL A 86 -23.16 12.79 36.22
CA VAL A 86 -22.05 11.82 36.16
C VAL A 86 -22.58 10.39 36.17
N SER A 87 -23.55 10.07 37.03
CA SER A 87 -24.19 8.76 37.07
C SER A 87 -24.86 8.40 35.73
N ILE A 88 -25.61 9.35 35.13
CA ILE A 88 -26.24 9.13 33.82
C ILE A 88 -25.18 8.92 32.73
N MET A 89 -24.11 9.72 32.74
CA MET A 89 -23.01 9.56 31.79
C MET A 89 -22.34 8.19 31.92
N GLN A 90 -22.10 7.73 33.14
CA GLN A 90 -21.53 6.40 33.39
C GLN A 90 -22.40 5.29 32.79
N ASP A 91 -23.71 5.30 33.08
CA ASP A 91 -24.64 4.32 32.53
C ASP A 91 -24.70 4.35 31.00
N MET A 92 -24.64 5.55 30.39
CA MET A 92 -24.62 5.70 28.94
C MET A 92 -23.33 5.18 28.31
N VAL A 93 -22.20 5.44 28.97
CA VAL A 93 -20.88 4.95 28.56
C VAL A 93 -20.86 3.42 28.62
N ASP A 94 -21.27 2.83 29.74
CA ASP A 94 -21.27 1.37 29.93
C ASP A 94 -22.16 0.65 28.91
N LYS A 95 -23.35 1.21 28.64
CA LYS A 95 -24.25 0.68 27.58
C LYS A 95 -23.64 0.79 26.19
N ARG A 96 -22.96 1.91 25.88
CA ARG A 96 -22.29 2.09 24.58
C ARG A 96 -21.15 1.11 24.40
N PHE A 97 -20.30 0.94 25.42
CA PHE A 97 -19.19 -0.01 25.37
C PHE A 97 -19.67 -1.45 25.26
N SER A 98 -20.69 -1.84 26.04
CA SER A 98 -21.30 -3.18 25.92
C SER A 98 -21.84 -3.47 24.52
N ASN A 99 -22.46 -2.47 23.87
CA ASN A 99 -22.95 -2.60 22.50
C ASN A 99 -21.81 -2.72 21.48
N ILE A 100 -20.73 -1.94 21.66
CA ILE A 100 -19.52 -2.03 20.84
C ILE A 100 -18.92 -3.42 20.95
N ASP A 101 -18.75 -3.96 22.16
CA ASP A 101 -18.18 -5.28 22.40
C ASP A 101 -19.02 -6.39 21.72
N ASN A 102 -20.35 -6.32 21.86
CA ASN A 102 -21.24 -7.29 21.21
C ASN A 102 -21.13 -7.20 19.68
N THR A 103 -21.20 -5.99 19.11
CA THR A 103 -21.10 -5.79 17.65
C THR A 103 -19.75 -6.25 17.12
N PHE A 104 -18.67 -5.99 17.86
CA PHE A 104 -17.32 -6.41 17.50
C PHE A 104 -17.17 -7.93 17.52
N ASN A 105 -17.67 -8.59 18.56
CA ASN A 105 -17.67 -10.05 18.68
C ASN A 105 -18.50 -10.73 17.58
N ASP A 106 -19.69 -10.21 17.27
CA ASP A 106 -20.53 -10.71 16.19
C ASP A 106 -19.83 -10.56 14.83
N THR A 107 -19.17 -9.43 14.61
CA THR A 107 -18.41 -9.17 13.39
C THR A 107 -17.24 -10.15 13.24
N LEU A 108 -16.43 -10.34 14.30
CA LEU A 108 -15.32 -11.30 14.29
C LEU A 108 -15.81 -12.72 14.00
N THR A 109 -16.90 -13.13 14.66
CA THR A 109 -17.50 -14.46 14.45
C THR A 109 -17.96 -14.64 12.99
N MET A 110 -18.52 -13.61 12.36
CA MET A 110 -18.90 -13.66 10.95
C MET A 110 -17.68 -13.72 10.03
N VAL A 111 -16.64 -12.96 10.34
CA VAL A 111 -15.36 -12.97 9.61
C VAL A 111 -14.74 -14.37 9.65
N ASP A 112 -14.66 -14.99 10.83
CA ASP A 112 -14.11 -16.34 11.00
C ASP A 112 -14.89 -17.40 10.19
N LYS A 113 -16.23 -17.31 10.18
CA LYS A 113 -17.08 -18.17 9.35
C LYS A 113 -16.80 -17.98 7.86
N ARG A 114 -16.61 -16.74 7.41
CA ARG A 114 -16.29 -16.44 6.00
C ARG A 114 -14.92 -16.98 5.62
N PHE A 115 -13.90 -16.81 6.46
CA PHE A 115 -12.57 -17.36 6.21
C PHE A 115 -12.59 -18.89 6.18
N SER A 116 -13.28 -19.54 7.12
CA SER A 116 -13.46 -21.00 7.10
C SER A 116 -14.11 -21.51 5.80
N ASN A 117 -15.09 -20.78 5.27
CA ASN A 117 -15.70 -21.11 3.97
C ASN A 117 -14.74 -20.91 2.79
N ILE A 118 -13.89 -19.88 2.84
CA ILE A 118 -12.85 -19.63 1.84
C ILE A 118 -11.82 -20.77 1.86
N ASP A 119 -11.36 -21.19 3.03
CA ASP A 119 -10.40 -22.29 3.18
C ASP A 119 -10.95 -23.62 2.63
N ASN A 120 -12.23 -23.90 2.91
CA ASN A 120 -12.92 -25.06 2.34
C ASN A 120 -13.03 -24.99 0.81
N THR A 121 -13.21 -23.78 0.26
CA THR A 121 -13.29 -23.57 -1.20
C THR A 121 -11.92 -23.78 -1.85
N PHE A 122 -10.85 -23.21 -1.27
CA PHE A 122 -9.48 -23.43 -1.75
C PHE A 122 -9.07 -24.89 -1.68
N SER A 123 -9.38 -25.57 -0.57
CA SER A 123 -9.13 -27.02 -0.45
C SER A 123 -9.83 -27.83 -1.55
N ARG A 124 -11.04 -27.45 -1.97
CA ARG A 124 -11.74 -28.09 -3.10
C ARG A 124 -11.09 -27.77 -4.45
N ILE A 125 -10.56 -26.56 -4.62
CA ILE A 125 -9.84 -26.16 -5.84
C ILE A 125 -8.53 -26.94 -5.95
N ASP A 126 -7.74 -27.01 -4.88
CA ASP A 126 -6.47 -27.74 -4.84
C ASP A 126 -6.66 -29.21 -5.22
N ASN A 127 -7.70 -29.85 -4.67
CA ASN A 127 -8.07 -31.22 -5.05
C ASN A 127 -8.39 -31.35 -6.54
N LYS A 128 -9.15 -30.41 -7.12
CA LYS A 128 -9.47 -30.43 -8.56
C LYS A 128 -8.22 -30.23 -9.43
N VAL A 129 -7.34 -29.31 -9.05
CA VAL A 129 -6.09 -29.04 -9.75
C VAL A 129 -5.18 -30.27 -9.70
N SER A 130 -5.07 -30.92 -8.55
CA SER A 130 -4.31 -32.16 -8.39
C SER A 130 -4.85 -33.28 -9.30
N ILE A 131 -6.17 -33.46 -9.37
CA ILE A 131 -6.80 -34.43 -10.29
C ILE A 131 -6.53 -34.07 -11.75
N MET A 132 -6.60 -32.78 -12.11
CA MET A 132 -6.31 -32.33 -13.47
C MET A 132 -4.85 -32.58 -13.86
N GLN A 133 -3.90 -32.36 -12.94
CA GLN A 133 -2.49 -32.65 -13.17
C GLN A 133 -2.27 -34.15 -13.43
N ALA A 134 -2.86 -35.02 -12.61
CA ALA A 134 -2.76 -36.47 -12.80
C ALA A 134 -3.31 -36.93 -14.17
N LYS A 135 -4.45 -36.36 -14.59
CA LYS A 135 -5.02 -36.65 -15.92
C LYS A 135 -4.16 -36.13 -17.07
N LEU A 136 -3.50 -34.98 -16.89
CA LEU A 136 -2.59 -34.42 -17.87
C LEU A 136 -1.35 -35.31 -18.03
N ASP A 137 -0.81 -35.81 -16.92
CA ASP A 137 0.32 -36.74 -16.92
C ASP A 137 -0.04 -38.07 -17.61
N GLU A 138 -1.24 -38.60 -17.34
CA GLU A 138 -1.78 -39.79 -18.00
C GLU A 138 -1.96 -39.60 -19.51
N LEU A 139 -2.53 -38.46 -19.92
CA LEU A 139 -2.68 -38.10 -21.33
C LEU A 139 -1.32 -37.99 -22.02
N ASN A 140 -0.36 -37.33 -21.39
CA ASN A 140 0.99 -37.15 -21.93
C ASN A 140 1.69 -38.52 -22.13
N SER A 141 1.57 -39.43 -21.16
CA SER A 141 2.09 -40.79 -21.30
C SER A 141 1.44 -41.55 -22.47
N THR A 142 0.12 -41.43 -22.61
CA THR A 142 -0.63 -42.06 -23.70
C THR A 142 -0.18 -41.53 -25.06
N VAL A 143 -0.01 -40.21 -25.21
CA VAL A 143 0.45 -39.58 -26.45
C VAL A 143 1.87 -40.04 -26.81
N VAL A 144 2.78 -40.11 -25.83
CA VAL A 144 4.14 -40.62 -26.04
C VAL A 144 4.13 -42.07 -26.52
N ASN A 145 3.29 -42.93 -25.91
CA ASN A 145 3.16 -44.33 -26.32
C ASN A 145 2.63 -44.44 -27.75
N ILE A 146 1.56 -43.71 -28.10
CA ILE A 146 1.01 -43.70 -29.47
C ILE A 146 2.06 -43.22 -30.47
N SER A 147 2.77 -42.12 -30.17
CA SER A 147 3.84 -41.61 -31.03
C SER A 147 4.93 -42.66 -31.25
N THR A 148 5.34 -43.35 -30.19
CA THR A 148 6.34 -44.42 -30.24
C THR A 148 5.87 -45.59 -31.10
N ASP A 149 4.63 -46.04 -30.92
CA ASP A 149 4.07 -47.17 -31.66
C ASP A 149 3.88 -46.84 -33.15
N LEU A 150 3.47 -45.62 -33.48
CA LEU A 150 3.41 -45.14 -34.85
C LEU A 150 4.80 -45.14 -35.51
N VAL A 151 5.82 -44.60 -34.82
CA VAL A 151 7.20 -44.60 -35.34
C VAL A 151 7.70 -46.03 -35.58
N LYS A 152 7.47 -46.95 -34.65
CA LYS A 152 7.81 -48.37 -34.83
C LYS A 152 7.08 -48.99 -36.02
N GLY A 153 5.78 -48.72 -36.17
CA GLY A 153 4.99 -49.20 -37.31
C GLY A 153 5.52 -48.67 -38.64
N HIS A 154 5.90 -47.38 -38.71
CA HIS A 154 6.51 -46.79 -39.89
C HIS A 154 7.86 -47.42 -40.25
N ILE A 155 8.72 -47.68 -39.26
CA ILE A 155 10.01 -48.35 -39.46
C ILE A 155 9.78 -49.76 -40.03
N TYR A 156 8.89 -50.54 -39.41
CA TYR A 156 8.58 -51.90 -39.85
C TYR A 156 8.05 -51.94 -41.29
N MET A 157 7.09 -51.07 -41.64
CA MET A 157 6.59 -50.99 -43.01
C MET A 157 7.68 -50.60 -44.01
N ARG A 158 8.54 -49.63 -43.65
CA ARG A 158 9.66 -49.22 -44.51
C ARG A 158 10.63 -50.38 -44.75
N GLU A 159 10.99 -51.12 -43.71
CA GLU A 159 11.90 -52.27 -43.80
C GLU A 159 11.32 -53.35 -44.73
N ASN A 160 10.05 -53.74 -44.55
CA ASN A 160 9.38 -54.71 -45.42
C ASN A 160 9.32 -54.24 -46.88
N ILE A 161 8.92 -52.99 -47.14
CA ILE A 161 8.87 -52.44 -48.51
C ILE A 161 10.27 -52.43 -49.14
N THR A 162 11.30 -52.10 -48.36
CA THR A 162 12.68 -52.08 -48.84
C THR A 162 13.15 -53.49 -49.20
N GLU A 163 12.79 -54.49 -48.39
CA GLU A 163 13.11 -55.89 -48.68
C GLU A 163 12.40 -56.39 -49.94
N GLU A 164 11.10 -56.13 -50.08
CA GLU A 164 10.33 -56.48 -51.29
C GLU A 164 10.92 -55.81 -52.55
N LEU A 165 11.23 -54.51 -52.49
CA LEU A 165 11.86 -53.78 -53.60
C LEU A 165 13.22 -54.38 -53.99
N ASN A 166 14.06 -54.75 -53.00
CA ASN A 166 15.35 -55.37 -53.27
C ASN A 166 15.19 -56.73 -53.97
N THR A 167 14.24 -57.56 -53.53
CA THR A 167 13.99 -58.86 -54.19
C THR A 167 13.51 -58.68 -55.63
N LEU A 168 12.63 -57.71 -55.88
CA LEU A 168 12.16 -57.39 -57.23
C LEU A 168 13.29 -56.86 -58.12
N SER A 169 14.13 -55.97 -57.59
CA SER A 169 15.31 -55.44 -58.29
C SER A 169 16.22 -56.56 -58.75
N ASN A 170 16.57 -57.49 -57.86
CA ASN A 170 17.42 -58.63 -58.18
C ASN A 170 16.78 -59.56 -59.22
N HIS A 171 15.46 -59.76 -59.17
CA HIS A 171 14.75 -60.59 -60.15
C HIS A 171 14.77 -59.96 -61.56
N VAL A 172 14.56 -58.65 -61.65
CA VAL A 172 14.62 -57.91 -62.92
C VAL A 172 16.03 -57.95 -63.51
N GLU A 173 17.07 -57.73 -62.70
CA GLU A 173 18.46 -57.84 -63.14
C GLU A 173 18.77 -59.24 -63.73
N SER A 174 18.32 -60.31 -63.07
CA SER A 174 18.50 -61.68 -63.58
C SER A 174 17.81 -61.90 -64.92
N LEU A 175 16.55 -61.46 -65.08
CA LEU A 175 15.80 -61.63 -66.32
C LEU A 175 16.46 -60.90 -67.51
N ILE A 176 16.97 -59.69 -67.28
CA ILE A 176 17.68 -58.91 -68.30
C ILE A 176 18.96 -59.65 -68.70
N ILE A 177 19.74 -60.12 -67.72
CA ILE A 177 20.98 -60.86 -67.98
C ILE A 177 20.70 -62.15 -68.75
N ASP A 178 19.66 -62.91 -68.38
CA ASP A 178 19.30 -64.16 -69.05
C ASP A 178 18.84 -63.94 -70.50
N ASP A 179 18.02 -62.91 -70.75
CA ASP A 179 17.58 -62.58 -72.12
C ASP A 179 18.74 -62.10 -72.99
N LEU A 180 19.61 -61.23 -72.47
CA LEU A 180 20.82 -60.78 -73.17
C LEU A 180 21.74 -61.98 -73.49
N ASN A 181 21.97 -62.87 -72.53
CA ASN A 181 22.79 -64.06 -72.74
C ASN A 181 22.19 -65.00 -73.79
N SER A 182 20.88 -65.23 -73.76
CA SER A 182 20.17 -66.05 -74.77
C SER A 182 20.31 -65.46 -76.18
N ASN A 183 20.12 -64.14 -76.30
CA ASN A 183 20.29 -63.42 -77.56
C ASN A 183 21.74 -63.48 -78.08
N ILE A 184 22.74 -63.31 -77.21
CA ILE A 184 24.17 -63.44 -77.57
C ILE A 184 24.49 -64.84 -78.07
N VAL A 185 24.01 -65.90 -77.39
CA VAL A 185 24.23 -67.30 -77.82
C VAL A 185 23.64 -67.54 -79.21
N ASN A 186 22.40 -67.11 -79.44
CA ASN A 186 21.73 -67.27 -80.75
C ASN A 186 22.46 -66.51 -81.88
N ILE A 187 22.95 -65.29 -81.60
CA ILE A 187 23.78 -64.53 -82.55
C ILE A 187 25.12 -65.24 -82.81
N THR A 188 25.75 -65.79 -81.76
CA THR A 188 27.03 -66.51 -81.86
C THR A 188 26.89 -67.80 -82.69
N GLU A 189 25.81 -68.56 -82.49
CA GLU A 189 25.50 -69.76 -83.28
C GLU A 189 25.19 -69.44 -84.76
N LYS A 190 24.50 -68.32 -85.03
CA LYS A 190 24.26 -67.84 -86.40
C LYS A 190 25.56 -67.39 -87.08
N LEU A 191 26.44 -66.69 -86.35
CA LEU A 191 27.76 -66.27 -86.84
C LEU A 191 28.69 -67.47 -87.10
N ALA A 192 28.60 -68.55 -86.31
CA ALA A 192 29.37 -69.77 -86.52
C ALA A 192 28.97 -70.54 -87.81
N LYS A 193 27.75 -70.33 -88.33
CA LYS A 193 27.24 -71.01 -89.54
C LYS A 193 27.61 -70.34 -90.86
N ASP A 194 28.11 -69.10 -90.87
CA ASP A 194 28.33 -68.31 -92.09
C ASP A 194 29.82 -68.11 -92.44
N HIS A 195 30.64 -69.09 -92.04
CA HIS A 195 32.10 -69.05 -92.06
C HIS A 195 32.75 -69.17 -93.46
N THR A 196 32.18 -68.51 -94.47
CA THR A 196 32.86 -68.20 -95.75
C THR A 196 32.76 -66.73 -96.16
N THR A 197 32.04 -65.89 -95.39
CA THR A 197 31.88 -64.44 -95.66
C THR A 197 32.65 -63.57 -94.65
N THR A 198 33.67 -64.13 -93.99
CA THR A 198 34.26 -63.61 -92.75
C THR A 198 35.25 -62.45 -92.92
N LYS A 199 35.64 -62.04 -94.14
CA LYS A 199 36.70 -61.02 -94.32
C LYS A 199 36.22 -59.63 -94.76
N LYS A 200 35.00 -59.50 -95.29
CA LYS A 200 34.36 -58.19 -95.59
C LYS A 200 33.41 -57.72 -94.48
N CYS A 201 32.95 -58.63 -93.62
CA CYS A 201 32.08 -58.29 -92.50
C CYS A 201 32.82 -57.65 -91.32
N ILE A 202 34.09 -57.96 -91.10
CA ILE A 202 34.86 -57.41 -89.96
C ILE A 202 34.90 -55.87 -89.97
N THR A 203 35.05 -55.24 -91.15
CA THR A 203 35.03 -53.77 -91.29
C THR A 203 33.62 -53.16 -91.18
N MET A 204 32.56 -53.94 -91.36
CA MET A 204 31.17 -53.52 -91.11
C MET A 204 30.74 -53.80 -89.66
N GLN A 205 31.25 -54.88 -89.05
CA GLN A 205 31.07 -55.25 -87.65
C GLN A 205 31.74 -54.25 -86.71
N GLU A 206 32.95 -53.77 -87.03
CA GLU A 206 33.60 -52.72 -86.24
C GLU A 206 32.81 -51.41 -86.26
N LYS A 207 32.19 -51.04 -87.40
CA LYS A 207 31.30 -49.88 -87.48
C LYS A 207 29.99 -50.07 -86.71
N LEU A 208 29.36 -51.24 -86.83
CA LEU A 208 28.09 -51.55 -86.16
C LEU A 208 28.28 -51.73 -84.63
N PHE A 209 29.39 -52.32 -84.18
CA PHE A 209 29.74 -52.41 -82.76
C PHE A 209 30.08 -51.04 -82.17
N THR A 210 30.67 -50.14 -82.95
CA THR A 210 30.89 -48.75 -82.50
C THR A 210 29.56 -48.02 -82.33
N GLU A 211 28.61 -48.15 -83.27
CA GLU A 211 27.27 -47.56 -83.13
C GLU A 211 26.44 -48.18 -81.98
N PHE A 212 26.58 -49.48 -81.72
CA PHE A 212 25.93 -50.13 -80.56
C PHE A 212 26.57 -49.75 -79.23
N ARG A 213 27.90 -49.62 -79.17
CA ARG A 213 28.60 -49.15 -77.97
C ARG A 213 28.30 -47.67 -77.70
N ASP A 214 28.19 -46.85 -78.74
CA ASP A 214 27.75 -45.46 -78.63
C ASP A 214 26.28 -45.37 -78.15
N MET A 215 25.42 -46.34 -78.48
CA MET A 215 24.05 -46.43 -77.93
C MET A 215 24.02 -46.92 -76.46
N GLU A 216 24.85 -47.89 -76.09
CA GLU A 216 25.01 -48.31 -74.70
C GLU A 216 25.57 -47.18 -73.83
N ASP A 217 26.59 -46.48 -74.31
CA ASP A 217 27.16 -45.30 -73.66
C ASP A 217 26.12 -44.16 -73.62
N TYR A 218 25.30 -43.97 -74.65
CA TYR A 218 24.21 -42.97 -74.64
C TYR A 218 23.09 -43.29 -73.65
N MET A 219 22.74 -44.57 -73.47
CA MET A 219 21.75 -44.99 -72.47
C MET A 219 22.33 -44.96 -71.05
N ALA A 220 23.60 -45.34 -70.86
CA ALA A 220 24.29 -45.24 -69.59
C ALA A 220 24.48 -43.77 -69.18
N ASP A 221 24.90 -42.90 -70.11
CA ASP A 221 24.97 -41.45 -69.92
C ASP A 221 23.58 -40.85 -69.71
N GLY A 222 22.54 -41.38 -70.35
CA GLY A 222 21.15 -41.01 -70.11
C GLY A 222 20.71 -41.33 -68.68
N LEU A 223 21.01 -42.54 -68.19
CA LEU A 223 20.68 -42.96 -66.83
C LEU A 223 21.52 -42.22 -65.78
N ILE A 224 22.81 -41.96 -66.05
CA ILE A 224 23.69 -41.15 -65.23
C ILE A 224 23.21 -39.69 -65.20
N ASN A 225 22.80 -39.13 -66.34
CA ASN A 225 22.26 -37.77 -66.41
C ASN A 225 20.93 -37.65 -65.68
N VAL A 226 20.02 -38.61 -65.82
CA VAL A 226 18.76 -38.63 -65.06
C VAL A 226 19.04 -38.78 -63.57
N THR A 227 19.92 -39.69 -63.17
CA THR A 227 20.30 -39.88 -61.76
C THR A 227 20.98 -38.65 -61.18
N THR A 228 21.86 -38.00 -61.95
CA THR A 228 22.56 -36.77 -61.56
C THR A 228 21.61 -35.58 -61.49
N ALA A 229 20.66 -35.48 -62.43
CA ALA A 229 19.64 -34.44 -62.45
C ALA A 229 18.66 -34.59 -61.28
N VAL A 230 18.21 -35.83 -60.98
CA VAL A 230 17.34 -36.12 -59.83
C VAL A 230 18.09 -35.84 -58.51
N LYS A 231 19.33 -36.31 -58.37
CA LYS A 231 20.16 -35.97 -57.19
C LYS A 231 20.35 -34.46 -57.04
N SER A 232 20.67 -33.75 -58.11
CA SER A 232 20.87 -32.30 -58.10
C SER A 232 19.58 -31.54 -57.73
N SER A 233 18.44 -31.98 -58.27
CA SER A 233 17.13 -31.42 -57.93
C SER A 233 16.75 -31.62 -56.47
N ILE A 234 16.92 -32.85 -55.94
CA ILE A 234 16.65 -33.17 -54.53
C ILE A 234 17.60 -32.39 -53.60
N ILE A 235 18.89 -32.33 -53.93
CA ILE A 235 19.88 -31.57 -53.14
C ILE A 235 19.53 -30.08 -53.15
N LYS A 236 19.11 -29.52 -54.29
CA LYS A 236 18.71 -28.12 -54.40
C LYS A 236 17.47 -27.80 -53.56
N GLU A 237 16.47 -28.68 -53.59
CA GLU A 237 15.24 -28.52 -52.81
C GLU A 237 15.50 -28.65 -51.31
N LEU A 238 16.30 -29.65 -50.89
CA LEU A 238 16.74 -29.80 -49.50
C LEU A 238 17.56 -28.60 -49.02
N ASN A 239 18.51 -28.10 -49.82
CA ASN A 239 19.31 -26.93 -49.45
C ASN A 239 18.45 -25.67 -49.33
N THR A 240 17.45 -25.50 -50.19
CA THR A 240 16.50 -24.38 -50.10
C THR A 240 15.68 -24.44 -48.82
N ASN A 241 15.22 -25.64 -48.45
CA ASN A 241 14.49 -25.86 -47.20
C ASN A 241 15.37 -25.64 -45.96
N ILE A 242 16.63 -26.10 -46.00
CA ILE A 242 17.61 -25.87 -44.92
C ILE A 242 17.86 -24.38 -44.74
N ILE A 243 18.10 -23.62 -45.83
CA ILE A 243 18.31 -22.17 -45.76
C ILE A 243 17.09 -21.47 -45.16
N ASN A 244 15.87 -21.80 -45.61
CA ASN A 244 14.66 -21.21 -45.05
C ASN A 244 14.48 -21.50 -43.55
N ILE A 245 14.78 -22.72 -43.11
CA ILE A 245 14.72 -23.09 -41.70
C ILE A 245 15.81 -22.36 -40.91
N SER A 246 17.04 -22.26 -41.42
CA SER A 246 18.12 -21.50 -40.78
C SER A 246 17.76 -20.02 -40.63
N THR A 247 17.18 -19.39 -41.64
CA THR A 247 16.71 -17.99 -41.56
C THR A 247 15.60 -17.82 -40.52
N GLN A 248 14.67 -18.78 -40.41
CA GLN A 248 13.64 -18.75 -39.36
C GLN A 248 14.22 -18.90 -37.95
N ILE A 249 15.29 -19.69 -37.79
CA ILE A 249 15.99 -19.83 -36.51
C ILE A 249 16.76 -18.55 -36.17
N GLU A 250 17.46 -17.93 -37.11
CA GLU A 250 18.15 -16.65 -36.91
C GLU A 250 17.18 -15.53 -36.49
N ASP A 251 16.00 -15.46 -37.12
CA ASP A 251 14.95 -14.48 -36.77
C ASP A 251 14.39 -14.72 -35.36
N LEU A 252 14.20 -16.00 -34.97
CA LEU A 252 13.82 -16.36 -33.60
C LEU A 252 14.91 -16.03 -32.57
N GLU A 253 16.19 -16.25 -32.90
CA GLU A 253 17.33 -15.87 -32.05
C GLU A 253 17.44 -14.35 -31.90
N GLU A 254 17.19 -13.58 -32.96
CA GLU A 254 17.14 -12.12 -32.92
C GLU A 254 15.98 -11.63 -32.04
N HIS A 255 14.80 -12.24 -32.16
CA HIS A 255 13.64 -11.94 -31.30
C HIS A 255 13.89 -12.29 -29.82
N MET A 256 14.59 -13.38 -29.54
CA MET A 256 15.01 -13.75 -28.18
C MET A 256 16.03 -12.75 -27.63
N ASN A 257 17.06 -12.40 -28.40
CA ASN A 257 18.09 -11.44 -28.00
C ASN A 257 17.54 -10.02 -27.79
N ALA A 258 16.56 -9.60 -28.60
CA ALA A 258 15.85 -8.33 -28.42
C ALA A 258 15.02 -8.35 -27.13
N SER A 259 14.36 -9.47 -26.81
CA SER A 259 13.61 -9.64 -25.56
C SER A 259 14.53 -9.61 -24.33
N ASP A 260 15.68 -10.28 -24.40
CA ASP A 260 16.70 -10.26 -23.34
C ASP A 260 17.31 -8.86 -23.16
N THR A 261 17.56 -8.14 -24.25
CA THR A 261 18.07 -6.77 -24.21
C THR A 261 17.04 -5.80 -23.62
N ASN A 262 15.76 -5.99 -23.92
CA ASN A 262 14.67 -5.21 -23.31
C ASN A 262 14.53 -5.50 -21.82
N LEU A 263 14.68 -6.77 -21.39
CA LEU A 263 14.69 -7.16 -19.99
C LEU A 263 15.91 -6.58 -19.26
N LEU A 264 17.10 -6.62 -19.86
CA LEU A 264 18.33 -6.01 -19.33
C LEU A 264 18.24 -4.49 -19.24
N ASN A 265 17.61 -3.82 -20.21
CA ASN A 265 17.37 -2.39 -20.16
C ASN A 265 16.33 -2.01 -19.10
N TYR A 266 15.29 -2.83 -18.91
CA TYR A 266 14.34 -2.69 -17.80
C TYR A 266 15.04 -2.84 -16.44
N ILE A 267 15.91 -3.84 -16.28
CA ILE A 267 16.71 -4.04 -15.06
C ILE A 267 17.71 -2.89 -14.85
N LYS A 268 18.37 -2.40 -15.90
CA LYS A 268 19.32 -1.27 -15.82
C LYS A 268 18.62 0.05 -15.52
N LEU A 269 17.45 0.32 -16.09
CA LEU A 269 16.64 1.50 -15.78
C LEU A 269 16.19 1.47 -14.31
N ASN A 270 15.73 0.31 -13.82
CA ASN A 270 15.34 0.15 -12.41
C ASN A 270 16.54 0.28 -11.46
N ASN A 271 17.72 -0.23 -11.81
CA ASN A 271 18.93 -0.07 -10.99
C ASN A 271 19.56 1.33 -11.07
N LYS A 272 19.47 2.03 -12.21
CA LYS A 272 19.98 3.41 -12.35
C LYS A 272 19.05 4.43 -11.70
N ALA A 273 17.74 4.15 -11.65
CA ALA A 273 16.76 5.02 -11.01
C ALA A 273 16.79 4.93 -9.47
N ILE A 274 17.42 3.91 -8.88
CA ILE A 274 17.59 3.78 -7.42
C ILE A 274 18.90 4.43 -6.90
N ASN A 275 19.87 4.73 -7.78
CA ASN A 275 21.19 5.30 -7.38
C ASN A 275 21.51 6.68 -7.97
N SER A 276 20.52 7.38 -8.54
CA SER A 276 20.62 8.81 -8.80
C SER A 276 20.39 9.57 -7.48
N SER A 277 21.23 10.56 -7.17
CA SER A 277 21.14 11.41 -5.96
C SER A 277 19.81 12.15 -5.79
N GLN A 278 18.86 11.98 -6.70
CA GLN A 278 17.54 12.59 -6.74
C GLN A 278 16.44 11.77 -6.06
N TYR A 279 16.64 10.46 -5.85
CA TYR A 279 15.60 9.55 -5.33
C TYR A 279 16.09 8.82 -4.08
N GLN A 280 16.29 9.57 -3.00
CA GLN A 280 16.74 9.05 -1.72
C GLN A 280 15.58 8.47 -0.89
N TRP A 281 15.88 7.42 -0.12
CA TRP A 281 14.97 6.89 0.88
C TRP A 281 14.95 7.79 2.11
N HIS A 282 13.76 8.16 2.55
CA HIS A 282 13.50 8.86 3.80
C HIS A 282 12.86 7.89 4.79
N ILE A 283 13.36 7.87 6.03
CA ILE A 283 12.90 6.97 7.08
C ILE A 283 12.40 7.82 8.25
N LEU A 284 11.16 7.56 8.68
CA LEU A 284 10.53 8.19 9.83
C LEU A 284 9.95 7.08 10.72
N ASP A 285 10.60 6.82 11.86
CA ASP A 285 10.34 5.67 12.73
C ASP A 285 10.39 4.32 12.00
N THR A 286 9.21 3.76 11.69
CA THR A 286 9.03 2.49 10.96
C THR A 286 8.43 2.69 9.57
N ASP A 287 8.26 3.94 9.14
CA ASP A 287 7.77 4.32 7.83
C ASP A 287 8.96 4.69 6.93
N ARG A 288 8.87 4.32 5.66
CA ARG A 288 9.91 4.59 4.67
C ARG A 288 9.27 4.98 3.35
N PHE A 289 9.75 6.06 2.76
CA PHE A 289 9.24 6.55 1.47
C PHE A 289 10.34 7.22 0.64
N VAL A 290 10.09 7.34 -0.66
CA VAL A 290 10.90 8.09 -1.62
C VAL A 290 10.11 9.33 -2.02
N ARG A 291 10.76 10.50 -1.97
CA ARG A 291 10.20 11.77 -2.47
C ARG A 291 10.70 12.01 -3.89
N ILE A 292 9.78 12.20 -4.82
CA ILE A 292 10.08 12.48 -6.24
C ILE A 292 9.67 13.93 -6.54
N PRO A 293 10.63 14.82 -6.86
CA PRO A 293 10.36 16.22 -7.17
C PRO A 293 9.90 16.42 -8.63
N GLN A 294 8.76 15.84 -8.96
CA GLN A 294 8.16 15.97 -10.29
C GLN A 294 6.63 16.08 -10.18
N GLY A 295 6.09 17.18 -10.69
CA GLY A 295 4.66 17.41 -10.73
C GLY A 295 3.98 16.62 -11.85
N MET A 296 2.91 15.89 -11.50
CA MET A 296 2.13 15.09 -12.43
C MET A 296 0.73 14.81 -11.88
N ASN A 297 -0.15 14.27 -12.70
CA ASN A 297 -1.45 13.80 -12.24
C ASN A 297 -1.30 12.51 -11.41
N TRP A 298 -2.33 12.12 -10.66
CA TRP A 298 -2.25 11.00 -9.73
C TRP A 298 -2.02 9.64 -10.41
N ASN A 299 -2.58 9.44 -11.60
CA ASN A 299 -2.41 8.18 -12.32
C ASN A 299 -0.96 8.00 -12.80
N ASP A 300 -0.36 9.07 -13.32
CA ASP A 300 1.04 9.09 -13.74
C ASP A 300 1.96 8.95 -12.53
N ALA A 301 1.64 9.59 -11.40
CA ALA A 301 2.35 9.44 -10.14
C ALA A 301 2.37 7.99 -9.66
N ARG A 302 1.23 7.31 -9.77
CA ARG A 302 1.11 5.89 -9.42
C ARG A 302 1.88 4.98 -10.37
N ALA A 303 1.77 5.23 -11.67
CA ALA A 303 2.52 4.49 -12.68
C ALA A 303 4.03 4.62 -12.46
N LEU A 304 4.49 5.82 -12.10
CA LEU A 304 5.88 6.10 -11.73
C LEU A 304 6.31 5.28 -10.52
N CYS A 305 5.57 5.33 -9.39
CA CYS A 305 5.91 4.52 -8.21
C CYS A 305 5.97 3.02 -8.52
N ARG A 306 5.04 2.52 -9.34
CA ARG A 306 5.02 1.12 -9.79
C ARG A 306 6.21 0.77 -10.68
N GLY A 307 6.73 1.71 -11.45
CA GLY A 307 7.98 1.57 -12.18
C GLY A 307 9.17 1.27 -11.27
N PHE A 308 9.16 1.79 -10.04
CA PHE A 308 10.16 1.50 -9.00
C PHE A 308 9.89 0.22 -8.17
N GLY A 309 8.83 -0.54 -8.50
CA GLY A 309 8.39 -1.67 -7.68
C GLY A 309 7.72 -1.27 -6.35
N LEU A 310 7.29 -0.01 -6.23
CA LEU A 310 6.55 0.55 -5.10
C LEU A 310 5.09 0.84 -5.51
N ASP A 311 4.28 1.39 -4.62
CA ASP A 311 3.03 2.08 -4.99
C ASP A 311 3.04 3.48 -4.35
N LEU A 312 2.00 4.26 -4.59
CA LEU A 312 1.86 5.55 -3.91
C LEU A 312 1.77 5.36 -2.41
N TYR A 313 2.54 6.17 -1.69
CA TYR A 313 2.80 6.02 -0.28
C TYR A 313 1.54 6.18 0.58
N LYS A 314 1.42 5.32 1.59
CA LYS A 314 0.42 5.39 2.65
C LYS A 314 1.12 5.68 3.98
N PRO A 315 1.06 6.92 4.49
CA PRO A 315 1.68 7.26 5.75
C PRO A 315 0.95 6.61 6.93
N LYS A 316 1.70 6.03 7.88
CA LYS A 316 1.19 5.60 9.18
C LYS A 316 0.78 6.79 10.05
N ASN A 317 1.51 7.89 9.95
CA ASN A 317 1.20 9.15 10.61
C ASN A 317 1.38 10.32 9.63
N ALA A 318 0.28 10.72 8.98
CA ALA A 318 0.29 11.78 7.98
C ALA A 318 0.81 13.13 8.53
N VAL A 319 0.51 13.45 9.80
CA VAL A 319 0.96 14.71 10.42
C VAL A 319 2.46 14.72 10.63
N ALA A 320 3.03 13.61 11.10
CA ALA A 320 4.47 13.49 11.30
C ALA A 320 5.23 13.55 9.96
N VAL A 321 4.72 12.89 8.92
CA VAL A 321 5.28 12.96 7.57
C VAL A 321 5.20 14.37 7.01
N ALA A 322 4.06 15.05 7.13
CA ALA A 322 3.92 16.44 6.67
C ALA A 322 4.90 17.37 7.38
N LYS A 323 5.05 17.24 8.70
CA LYS A 323 6.03 18.00 9.48
C LYS A 323 7.47 17.75 9.01
N TYR A 324 7.84 16.48 8.81
CA TYR A 324 9.16 16.13 8.28
C TYR A 324 9.41 16.76 6.91
N LEU A 325 8.42 16.70 6.02
CA LEU A 325 8.53 17.25 4.67
C LEU A 325 8.65 18.78 4.67
N GLU A 326 7.92 19.47 5.54
CA GLU A 326 8.05 20.92 5.72
C GLU A 326 9.43 21.28 6.28
N ASP A 327 9.86 20.62 7.38
CA ASP A 327 11.11 20.93 8.08
C ASP A 327 12.36 20.69 7.21
N ASN A 328 12.28 19.82 6.19
CA ASN A 328 13.43 19.43 5.36
C ASN A 328 13.39 19.96 3.92
N PHE A 329 12.22 20.25 3.34
CA PHE A 329 12.10 20.61 1.93
C PHE A 329 11.30 21.89 1.66
N SER A 330 10.48 22.37 2.60
CA SER A 330 9.65 23.58 2.45
C SER A 330 8.77 23.59 1.18
N ASP A 331 8.24 22.42 0.81
CA ASP A 331 7.41 22.24 -0.39
C ASP A 331 5.93 22.54 -0.13
N ASN A 332 5.04 22.20 -1.07
CA ASN A 332 3.62 22.56 -1.01
C ASN A 332 2.65 21.37 -1.00
N TYR A 333 2.74 20.45 -1.98
CA TYR A 333 1.71 19.43 -2.21
C TYR A 333 2.33 18.10 -2.67
N TYR A 334 1.82 17.00 -2.13
CA TYR A 334 2.32 15.64 -2.33
C TYR A 334 1.18 14.67 -2.64
N TRP A 335 1.29 13.88 -3.69
CA TRP A 335 0.34 12.78 -3.92
C TRP A 335 0.53 11.63 -2.94
N LEU A 336 -0.59 11.09 -2.44
CA LEU A 336 -0.65 9.90 -1.59
C LEU A 336 -1.46 8.79 -2.26
N GLY A 337 -1.29 7.57 -1.77
CA GLY A 337 -1.89 6.37 -2.34
C GLY A 337 -3.35 6.15 -1.99
N ALA A 338 -4.21 7.16 -2.07
CA ALA A 338 -5.66 6.97 -1.92
C ALA A 338 -6.47 7.71 -2.98
N ARG A 339 -7.64 7.16 -3.29
CA ARG A 339 -8.63 7.75 -4.19
C ARG A 339 -10.05 7.43 -3.74
N GLY A 340 -11.00 8.24 -4.17
CA GLY A 340 -12.42 8.01 -3.92
C GLY A 340 -12.92 6.72 -4.57
N ASN A 341 -13.86 6.03 -3.92
CA ASN A 341 -14.52 4.84 -4.45
C ASN A 341 -16.05 4.98 -4.56
N GLY A 342 -16.57 6.20 -4.42
CA GLY A 342 -17.99 6.53 -4.36
C GLY A 342 -18.55 6.60 -2.93
N THR A 343 -17.87 6.05 -1.93
CA THR A 343 -18.33 6.04 -0.53
C THR A 343 -17.29 6.59 0.44
N ASN A 344 -16.02 6.25 0.25
CA ASN A 344 -14.89 6.71 1.07
C ASN A 344 -13.68 7.02 0.18
N GLN A 345 -12.71 7.73 0.75
CA GLN A 345 -11.34 7.72 0.23
C GLN A 345 -10.70 6.39 0.63
N ALA A 346 -10.16 5.65 -0.34
CA ALA A 346 -9.67 4.30 -0.15
C ALA A 346 -8.20 4.21 -0.54
N TRP A 347 -7.39 3.59 0.32
CA TRP A 347 -5.99 3.36 0.06
C TRP A 347 -5.83 2.32 -1.05
N VAL A 348 -4.89 2.56 -1.96
CA VAL A 348 -4.54 1.63 -3.03
C VAL A 348 -3.95 0.32 -2.51
N SER A 349 -3.34 0.36 -1.33
CA SER A 349 -2.83 -0.80 -0.60
C SER A 349 -3.89 -1.51 0.25
N GLY A 350 -5.12 -0.99 0.29
CA GLY A 350 -6.24 -1.56 1.04
C GLY A 350 -6.62 -0.78 2.30
N GLY A 351 -7.90 -0.85 2.63
CA GLY A 351 -8.52 -0.09 3.70
C GLY A 351 -9.03 1.29 3.26
N VAL A 352 -9.57 2.05 4.21
CA VAL A 352 -10.13 3.39 4.00
C VAL A 352 -9.30 4.43 4.73
N VAL A 353 -9.27 5.66 4.20
CA VAL A 353 -8.80 6.84 4.92
C VAL A 353 -9.91 7.22 5.91
N SER A 354 -9.59 7.25 7.20
CA SER A 354 -10.58 7.47 8.26
C SER A 354 -11.14 8.89 8.18
N ARG A 355 -12.40 9.09 8.57
CA ARG A 355 -12.96 10.44 8.74
C ARG A 355 -12.30 11.23 9.88
N SER A 356 -11.68 10.53 10.82
CA SER A 356 -10.90 11.12 11.92
C SER A 356 -9.47 11.47 11.55
N ASP A 357 -9.02 11.10 10.34
CA ASP A 357 -7.71 11.49 9.83
C ASP A 357 -7.62 13.01 9.69
N PRO A 358 -6.40 13.58 9.61
CA PRO A 358 -6.18 15.02 9.65
C PRO A 358 -6.63 15.74 8.36
N TRP A 359 -7.94 15.79 8.09
CA TRP A 359 -8.51 16.39 6.89
C TRP A 359 -8.62 17.91 6.97
N TYR A 360 -8.15 18.58 5.93
CA TYR A 360 -8.36 20.00 5.73
C TYR A 360 -9.74 20.29 5.15
N GLY A 361 -10.43 21.27 5.71
CA GLY A 361 -11.67 21.84 5.15
C GLY A 361 -12.81 20.85 4.90
N GLY A 362 -12.86 19.73 5.63
CA GLY A 362 -13.90 18.71 5.46
C GLY A 362 -13.77 17.87 4.17
N SER A 363 -12.59 17.88 3.54
CA SER A 363 -12.33 17.23 2.25
C SER A 363 -12.54 15.70 2.24
N TYR A 364 -12.73 15.07 3.41
CA TYR A 364 -13.11 13.66 3.53
C TYR A 364 -14.43 13.30 2.83
N THR A 365 -15.27 14.28 2.50
CA THR A 365 -16.53 14.07 1.76
C THR A 365 -16.34 13.90 0.26
N ASN A 366 -15.18 14.28 -0.28
CA ASN A 366 -14.87 14.16 -1.70
C ASN A 366 -14.47 12.73 -2.03
N VAL A 367 -15.44 11.83 -2.13
CA VAL A 367 -15.23 10.38 -2.26
C VAL A 367 -15.47 9.84 -3.67
N VAL A 368 -15.74 10.72 -4.65
CA VAL A 368 -15.93 10.33 -6.06
C VAL A 368 -14.61 9.83 -6.65
N THR A 369 -14.67 8.92 -7.62
CA THR A 369 -13.50 8.22 -8.19
C THR A 369 -12.44 9.13 -8.83
N ASN A 370 -12.81 10.35 -9.23
CA ASN A 370 -11.89 11.35 -9.75
C ASN A 370 -11.29 12.28 -8.66
N TYR A 371 -11.52 12.00 -7.37
CA TYR A 371 -10.87 12.70 -6.27
C TYR A 371 -9.80 11.81 -5.64
N CYS A 372 -8.55 12.28 -5.67
CA CYS A 372 -7.38 11.59 -5.18
C CYS A 372 -6.80 12.32 -3.95
N LEU A 373 -6.20 11.55 -3.05
CA LEU A 373 -5.67 12.06 -1.80
C LEU A 373 -4.31 12.70 -1.99
N ALA A 374 -4.16 13.90 -1.47
CA ALA A 374 -2.91 14.62 -1.37
C ALA A 374 -2.64 15.09 0.06
N LEU A 375 -1.37 15.39 0.31
CA LEU A 375 -0.85 15.95 1.54
C LEU A 375 -0.26 17.33 1.23
N PHE A 376 -0.48 18.31 2.10
CA PHE A 376 0.11 19.65 1.96
C PHE A 376 0.92 20.05 3.19
N THR A 377 1.86 20.97 2.99
CA THR A 377 2.86 21.35 4.00
C THR A 377 2.88 22.86 4.34
N HIS A 378 2.45 23.75 3.43
CA HIS A 378 2.73 25.20 3.55
C HIS A 378 1.70 26.06 4.31
N GLY A 379 2.20 27.09 5.01
CA GLY A 379 1.47 28.36 5.23
C GLY A 379 1.33 28.90 6.67
N GLY A 380 2.05 28.35 7.65
CA GLY A 380 1.98 28.82 9.04
C GLY A 380 0.84 28.18 9.82
N TYR A 381 1.20 27.18 10.63
CA TYR A 381 0.32 26.27 11.37
C TYR A 381 -0.57 25.41 10.46
N PRO A 382 -0.51 24.06 10.52
CA PRO A 382 -1.70 23.31 10.21
C PRO A 382 -2.73 23.77 11.24
N ALA A 383 -3.65 24.65 10.88
CA ALA A 383 -4.75 25.01 11.76
C ALA A 383 -5.40 23.68 12.19
N ALA A 384 -5.13 23.28 13.44
CA ALA A 384 -5.54 22.01 14.04
C ALA A 384 -4.93 20.70 13.49
N GLY A 385 -3.68 20.68 13.01
CA GLY A 385 -3.03 19.40 12.65
C GLY A 385 -3.63 18.71 11.42
N THR A 386 -4.33 19.46 10.57
CA THR A 386 -4.92 18.99 9.31
C THR A 386 -3.92 19.10 8.17
N VAL A 387 -3.69 17.99 7.44
CA VAL A 387 -2.64 17.89 6.40
C VAL A 387 -3.11 17.15 5.15
N LEU A 388 -4.29 16.49 5.20
CA LEU A 388 -4.84 15.71 4.11
C LEU A 388 -5.96 16.44 3.40
N PHE A 389 -6.00 16.35 2.08
CA PHE A 389 -7.11 16.83 1.29
C PHE A 389 -7.28 15.96 0.05
N ALA A 390 -8.49 15.85 -0.44
CA ALA A 390 -8.80 15.22 -1.70
C ALA A 390 -9.01 16.28 -2.78
N ASP A 391 -8.41 16.04 -3.95
CA ASP A 391 -8.48 16.94 -5.10
C ASP A 391 -8.60 16.14 -6.41
N SER A 392 -8.90 16.81 -7.52
CA SER A 392 -9.03 16.16 -8.83
C SER A 392 -7.78 15.35 -9.15
N CYS A 393 -7.94 14.05 -9.43
CA CYS A 393 -6.85 13.16 -9.81
C CYS A 393 -6.09 13.65 -11.06
N THR A 394 -6.72 14.48 -11.89
CA THR A 394 -6.14 15.07 -13.09
C THR A 394 -5.27 16.30 -12.82
N ARG A 395 -5.24 16.82 -11.58
CA ARG A 395 -4.46 18.00 -11.22
C ARG A 395 -2.97 17.70 -11.32
N SER A 396 -2.28 18.39 -12.22
CA SER A 396 -0.84 18.27 -12.41
C SER A 396 -0.01 19.26 -11.57
N SER A 397 -0.66 20.23 -10.92
CA SER A 397 -0.01 21.23 -10.05
C SER A 397 0.33 20.73 -8.65
N ILE A 398 0.19 19.42 -8.40
CA ILE A 398 0.77 18.77 -7.23
C ILE A 398 2.19 18.38 -7.60
N ASN A 399 3.15 19.08 -7.01
CA ASN A 399 4.53 19.15 -7.48
C ASN A 399 5.40 17.94 -7.09
N TYR A 400 4.90 17.10 -6.18
CA TYR A 400 5.68 16.03 -5.58
C TYR A 400 4.89 14.73 -5.47
N VAL A 401 5.62 13.62 -5.58
CA VAL A 401 5.07 12.27 -5.43
C VAL A 401 5.80 11.56 -4.30
N LEU A 402 5.05 10.89 -3.43
CA LEU A 402 5.60 10.02 -2.40
C LEU A 402 5.32 8.56 -2.78
N CYS A 403 6.37 7.76 -2.91
CA CYS A 403 6.28 6.33 -3.15
C CYS A 403 6.78 5.56 -1.92
N GLY A 404 6.16 4.44 -1.54
CA GLY A 404 6.60 3.67 -0.37
C GLY A 404 5.93 2.32 -0.22
#